data_AF-A0A3D1X5I2-F1
#
_entry.id   AF-A0A3D1X5I2-F1
#
_cell.length_a   1.000
_cell.length_b   1.000
_cell.length_c   1.000
_cell.angle_alpha   90.00
_cell.angle_beta   90.00
_cell.angle_gamma   90.00
#
_symmetry.space_group_name_H-M   'P 1'
#
loop_
_entity.id
_entity.type
_entity.pdbx_description
1 polymer ?
#
loop_
_entity_poly.entity_id
_entity_poly.type
_entity_poly.pdbx_seq_one_letter_code
_entity_poly.pdbx_strand_id
1 'polypeptide(L)'
;MDRNEYCDRVLAQVGRLTSGEARDLRAELSGHIEDHAEALTALGYGEDEAGERAVMLMGDPEETGKALRHCYRGWWLVLARYLMVTVTAVLCVLIANEMVKSPRFSDSDRYRTREQRFHWIELWGSETLNVQIPIGNDIVCVDRVSTGIAYDQIRGAQLAVVQMRGYDRIPGGVVYKRLLQELRLENQRGEVFFEGSEYGYSSCGGCSGTLWVHTAEHYVPIAADDTYITLIYDRLGERIEVEIPLPERVVQT
;
A
#
# COMPACT_ATOMS: atom_id res chain seq x y z
N MET A 1 -18.92 51.45 -30.38
CA MET A 1 -18.00 50.34 -30.05
C MET A 1 -18.83 49.09 -30.08
N ASP A 2 -18.41 48.10 -30.85
CA ASP A 2 -19.13 46.83 -30.94
C ASP A 2 -18.73 45.86 -29.81
N ARG A 3 -19.48 44.77 -29.66
CA ARG A 3 -19.25 43.75 -28.63
C ARG A 3 -17.85 43.13 -28.69
N ASN A 4 -17.34 42.87 -29.89
CA ASN A 4 -16.04 42.23 -30.07
C ASN A 4 -14.91 43.21 -29.72
N GLU A 5 -15.06 44.47 -30.13
CA GLU A 5 -14.14 45.56 -29.81
C GLU A 5 -14.07 45.79 -28.29
N TYR A 6 -15.22 45.75 -27.58
CA TYR A 6 -15.24 45.81 -26.12
C TYR A 6 -14.45 44.65 -25.49
N CYS A 7 -14.75 43.41 -25.90
CA CYS A 7 -14.08 42.22 -25.37
C CYS A 7 -12.56 42.26 -25.62
N ASP A 8 -12.13 42.70 -26.81
CA ASP A 8 -10.72 42.79 -27.17
C ASP A 8 -9.98 43.82 -26.32
N ARG A 9 -10.60 44.97 -26.06
CA ARG A 9 -10.03 46.00 -25.18
C ARG A 9 -9.94 45.53 -23.73
N VAL A 10 -10.94 44.82 -23.21
CA VAL A 10 -10.88 44.24 -21.86
C VAL A 10 -9.74 43.22 -21.77
N LEU A 11 -9.69 42.24 -22.69
CA LEU A 11 -8.68 41.19 -22.70
C LEU A 11 -7.25 41.74 -22.81
N ALA A 12 -7.03 42.79 -23.61
CA ALA A 12 -5.74 43.46 -23.74
C ALA A 12 -5.23 44.04 -22.41
N GLN A 13 -6.13 44.47 -21.52
CA GLN A 13 -5.77 45.01 -20.21
C GLN A 13 -5.53 43.94 -19.15
N VAL A 14 -6.20 42.77 -19.22
CA VAL A 14 -6.03 41.67 -18.25
C VAL A 14 -4.62 41.06 -18.34
N GLY A 15 -4.03 40.99 -19.53
CA GLY A 15 -2.64 40.59 -19.72
C GLY A 15 -2.46 39.06 -19.66
N ARG A 16 -1.72 38.54 -18.66
CA ARG A 16 -1.19 37.14 -18.57
C ARG A 16 -2.28 36.05 -18.50
N LEU A 17 -3.07 35.92 -19.55
CA LEU A 17 -4.04 34.85 -19.76
C LEU A 17 -3.40 33.79 -20.64
N THR A 18 -3.58 32.52 -20.30
CA THR A 18 -3.37 31.43 -21.26
C THR A 18 -4.40 31.51 -22.38
N SER A 19 -4.14 30.86 -23.51
CA SER A 19 -5.08 30.85 -24.65
C SER A 19 -6.46 30.28 -24.29
N GLY A 20 -6.52 29.35 -23.32
CA GLY A 20 -7.77 28.81 -22.80
C GLY A 20 -8.53 29.83 -21.96
N GLU A 21 -7.86 30.45 -20.98
CA GLU A 21 -8.47 31.46 -20.11
C GLU A 21 -8.94 32.69 -20.89
N ALA A 22 -8.20 33.13 -21.91
CA ALA A 22 -8.61 34.23 -22.77
C ALA A 22 -9.88 33.89 -23.58
N ARG A 23 -10.01 32.66 -24.05
CA ARG A 23 -11.21 32.17 -24.76
C ARG A 23 -12.41 32.11 -23.83
N ASP A 24 -12.23 31.57 -22.63
CA ASP A 24 -13.32 31.43 -21.65
C ASP A 24 -13.80 32.80 -21.16
N LEU A 25 -12.87 33.72 -20.85
CA LEU A 25 -13.20 35.09 -20.45
C LEU A 25 -13.90 35.88 -21.57
N ARG A 26 -13.49 35.68 -22.84
CA ARG A 26 -14.19 36.28 -23.98
C ARG A 26 -15.63 35.77 -24.09
N ALA A 27 -15.83 34.45 -23.90
CA ALA A 27 -17.16 33.85 -23.98
C ALA A 27 -18.08 34.38 -22.87
N GLU A 28 -17.56 34.53 -21.64
CA GLU A 28 -18.31 35.08 -20.52
C GLU A 28 -18.71 36.55 -20.74
N LEU A 29 -17.76 37.40 -21.17
CA LEU A 29 -18.05 38.81 -21.49
C LEU A 29 -19.06 38.96 -22.63
N SER A 30 -18.92 38.15 -23.68
CA SER A 30 -19.85 38.17 -24.81
C SER A 30 -21.25 37.72 -24.40
N GLY A 31 -21.35 36.68 -23.56
CA GLY A 31 -22.62 36.20 -23.03
C GLY A 31 -23.30 37.24 -22.14
N HIS A 32 -22.55 37.91 -21.26
CA HIS A 32 -23.12 38.95 -20.39
C HIS A 32 -23.65 40.17 -21.17
N ILE A 33 -22.97 40.55 -22.27
CA ILE A 33 -23.47 41.59 -23.18
C ILE A 33 -24.75 41.12 -23.91
N GLU A 34 -24.81 39.85 -24.29
CA GLU A 34 -25.97 39.26 -24.95
C GLU A 34 -27.18 39.22 -24.01
N ASP A 35 -27.00 38.82 -22.74
CA ASP A 35 -28.04 38.86 -21.71
C ASP A 35 -28.60 40.28 -21.52
N HIS A 36 -27.74 41.30 -21.53
CA HIS A 36 -28.17 42.70 -21.47
C HIS A 36 -28.94 43.13 -22.72
N ALA A 37 -28.50 42.70 -23.90
CA ALA A 37 -29.17 43.01 -25.15
C ALA A 37 -30.57 42.35 -25.19
N GLU A 38 -30.68 41.07 -24.82
CA GLU A 38 -31.95 40.36 -24.76
C GLU A 38 -32.92 41.01 -23.77
N ALA A 39 -32.45 41.43 -22.59
CA ALA A 39 -33.27 42.15 -21.62
C ALA A 39 -33.81 43.48 -22.17
N LEU A 40 -33.02 44.20 -22.96
CA LEU A 40 -33.42 45.45 -23.59
C LEU A 40 -34.38 45.20 -24.77
N THR A 41 -34.17 44.17 -25.57
CA THR A 41 -35.10 43.77 -26.63
C THR A 41 -36.45 43.36 -26.05
N ALA A 42 -36.47 42.64 -24.92
CA ALA A 42 -37.70 42.30 -24.20
C ALA A 42 -38.46 43.52 -23.68
N LEU A 43 -37.78 44.65 -23.44
CA LEU A 43 -38.37 45.93 -23.07
C LEU A 43 -38.87 46.75 -24.28
N GLY A 44 -38.75 46.22 -25.50
CA GLY A 44 -39.26 46.83 -26.73
C GLY A 44 -38.25 47.68 -27.49
N TYR A 45 -36.96 47.64 -27.13
CA TYR A 45 -35.89 48.24 -27.95
C TYR A 45 -35.63 47.39 -29.20
N GLY A 46 -35.26 48.04 -30.31
CA GLY A 46 -34.79 47.33 -31.50
C GLY A 46 -33.48 46.59 -31.23
N GLU A 47 -33.25 45.45 -31.89
CA GLU A 47 -32.09 44.57 -31.64
C GLU A 47 -30.74 45.31 -31.73
N ASP A 48 -30.56 46.17 -32.74
CA ASP A 48 -29.33 46.95 -32.90
C ASP A 48 -29.14 47.97 -31.77
N GLU A 49 -30.21 48.69 -31.38
CA GLU A 49 -30.15 49.67 -30.27
C GLU A 49 -29.93 48.98 -28.92
N ALA A 50 -30.53 47.81 -28.73
CA ALA A 50 -30.36 46.97 -27.55
C ALA A 50 -28.91 46.50 -27.42
N GLY A 51 -28.28 46.06 -28.51
CA GLY A 51 -26.87 45.67 -28.54
C GLY A 51 -25.93 46.83 -28.20
N GLU A 52 -26.14 48.01 -28.78
CA GLU A 52 -25.33 49.20 -28.48
C GLU A 52 -25.48 49.63 -27.01
N ARG A 53 -26.70 49.62 -26.49
CA ARG A 53 -26.96 49.94 -25.08
C ARG A 53 -26.42 48.89 -24.12
N ALA A 54 -26.44 47.61 -24.49
CA ALA A 54 -25.85 46.54 -23.70
C ALA A 54 -24.34 46.73 -23.53
N VAL A 55 -23.63 47.11 -24.59
CA VAL A 55 -22.20 47.45 -24.50
C VAL A 55 -21.98 48.69 -23.63
N MET A 56 -22.85 49.70 -23.70
CA MET A 56 -22.75 50.88 -22.82
C MET A 56 -22.96 50.55 -21.34
N LEU A 57 -23.86 49.61 -21.03
CA LEU A 57 -24.10 49.14 -19.65
C LEU A 57 -22.88 48.44 -19.03
N MET A 58 -21.99 47.88 -19.85
CA MET A 58 -20.75 47.26 -19.39
C MET A 58 -19.69 48.28 -18.93
N GLY A 59 -19.91 49.59 -19.15
CA GLY A 59 -19.00 50.64 -18.69
C GLY A 59 -17.70 50.77 -19.50
N ASP A 60 -16.64 51.26 -18.87
CA ASP A 60 -15.34 51.43 -19.52
C ASP A 60 -14.58 50.08 -19.61
N PRO A 61 -14.27 49.57 -20.82
CA PRO A 61 -13.53 48.32 -20.97
C PRO A 61 -12.14 48.34 -20.30
N GLU A 62 -11.51 49.52 -20.17
CA GLU A 62 -10.20 49.62 -19.56
C GLU A 62 -10.23 49.50 -18.04
N GLU A 63 -11.23 50.07 -17.39
CA GLU A 63 -11.46 49.91 -15.94
C GLU A 63 -11.82 48.46 -15.60
N THR A 64 -12.73 47.85 -16.37
CA THR A 64 -13.11 46.44 -16.22
C THR A 64 -11.90 45.52 -16.38
N GLY A 65 -11.08 45.75 -17.41
CA GLY A 65 -9.88 44.97 -17.64
C GLY A 65 -8.81 45.13 -16.54
N LYS A 66 -8.63 46.34 -15.99
CA LYS A 66 -7.72 46.59 -14.85
C LYS A 66 -8.21 45.93 -13.56
N ALA A 67 -9.52 45.93 -13.30
CA ALA A 67 -10.12 45.23 -12.16
C ALA A 67 -9.93 43.71 -12.28
N LEU A 68 -10.23 43.14 -13.46
CA LEU A 68 -10.00 41.73 -13.77
C LEU A 68 -8.51 41.34 -13.65
N ARG A 69 -7.60 42.21 -14.10
CA ARG A 69 -6.16 42.01 -13.93
C ARG A 69 -5.75 41.84 -12.47
N HIS A 70 -6.42 42.52 -11.54
CA HIS A 70 -6.15 42.37 -10.11
C HIS A 70 -6.57 40.98 -9.61
N CYS A 71 -7.69 40.45 -10.09
CA CYS A 71 -8.17 39.09 -9.76
C CYS A 71 -7.29 37.99 -10.36
N TYR A 72 -6.86 38.16 -11.62
CA TYR A 72 -5.98 37.20 -12.32
C TYR A 72 -4.50 37.28 -11.89
N ARG A 73 -4.13 38.19 -10.98
CA ARG A 73 -2.74 38.35 -10.47
C ARG A 73 -2.34 37.32 -9.38
N GLY A 74 -3.17 36.32 -9.13
CA GLY A 74 -2.95 35.30 -8.11
C GLY A 74 -1.86 34.30 -8.49
N TRP A 75 -0.58 34.69 -8.42
CA TRP A 75 0.55 33.74 -8.54
C TRP A 75 0.47 32.60 -7.51
N TRP A 76 -0.31 32.81 -6.45
CA TRP A 76 -0.70 31.82 -5.45
C TRP A 76 -1.47 30.62 -6.03
N LEU A 77 -2.27 30.78 -7.11
CA LEU A 77 -3.06 29.68 -7.68
C LEU A 77 -2.16 28.69 -8.41
N VAL A 78 -1.17 29.22 -9.12
CA VAL A 78 -0.12 28.42 -9.78
C VAL A 78 0.71 27.70 -8.72
N LEU A 79 1.12 28.40 -7.65
CA LEU A 79 1.87 27.79 -6.54
C LEU A 79 1.07 26.69 -5.84
N ALA A 80 -0.21 26.93 -5.55
CA ALA A 80 -1.11 25.96 -4.91
C ALA A 80 -1.33 24.73 -5.80
N ARG A 81 -1.49 24.93 -7.12
CA ARG A 81 -1.60 23.82 -8.08
C ARG A 81 -0.33 22.98 -8.11
N TYR A 82 0.84 23.60 -8.20
CA TYR A 82 2.11 22.87 -8.15
C TYR A 82 2.29 22.13 -6.83
N LEU A 83 1.95 22.74 -5.70
CA LEU A 83 1.99 22.09 -4.39
C LEU A 83 1.06 20.87 -4.34
N MET A 84 -0.17 20.97 -4.85
CA MET A 84 -1.11 19.85 -4.88
C MET A 84 -0.59 18.70 -5.74
N VAL A 85 -0.04 19.01 -6.92
CA VAL A 85 0.54 17.99 -7.82
C VAL A 85 1.76 17.32 -7.16
N THR A 86 2.66 18.09 -6.53
CA THR A 86 3.85 17.53 -5.87
C THR A 86 3.48 16.68 -4.66
N VAL A 87 2.55 17.14 -3.81
CA VAL A 87 2.04 16.36 -2.67
C VAL A 87 1.40 15.05 -3.15
N THR A 88 0.59 15.10 -4.20
CA THR A 88 -0.04 13.91 -4.77
C THR A 88 1.01 12.93 -5.32
N ALA A 89 2.00 13.42 -6.07
CA ALA A 89 3.08 12.60 -6.59
C ALA A 89 3.90 11.94 -5.47
N VAL A 90 4.24 12.69 -4.41
CA VAL A 90 4.94 12.16 -3.24
C VAL A 90 4.10 11.09 -2.55
N LEU A 91 2.79 11.32 -2.37
CA LEU A 91 1.89 10.33 -1.77
C LEU A 91 1.82 9.04 -2.61
N CYS A 92 1.73 9.16 -3.93
CA CYS A 92 1.77 8.01 -4.84
C CYS A 92 3.08 7.23 -4.72
N VAL A 93 4.23 7.92 -4.62
CA VAL A 93 5.55 7.29 -4.43
C VAL A 93 5.62 6.58 -3.07
N LEU A 94 5.10 7.19 -2.00
CA LEU A 94 5.07 6.57 -0.68
C LEU A 94 4.20 5.31 -0.67
N ILE A 95 3.01 5.37 -1.26
CA ILE A 95 2.11 4.21 -1.40
C ILE A 95 2.77 3.11 -2.24
N ALA A 96 3.36 3.46 -3.38
CA ALA A 96 4.07 2.51 -4.24
C ALA A 96 5.27 1.86 -3.52
N ASN A 97 6.02 2.63 -2.73
CA ASN A 97 7.13 2.11 -1.92
C ASN A 97 6.66 1.10 -0.87
N GLU A 98 5.51 1.34 -0.22
CA GLU A 98 4.92 0.37 0.70
C GLU A 98 4.42 -0.89 -0.02
N MET A 99 3.87 -0.76 -1.25
CA MET A 99 3.47 -1.90 -2.08
C MET A 99 4.67 -2.75 -2.52
N VAL A 100 5.81 -2.14 -2.86
CA VAL A 100 7.05 -2.88 -3.22
C VAL A 100 7.63 -3.64 -2.03
N LYS A 101 7.45 -3.15 -0.80
CA LYS A 101 7.82 -3.88 0.41
C LYS A 101 6.88 -5.06 0.71
N SER A 102 5.75 -5.17 0.02
CA SER A 102 4.86 -6.33 0.20
C SER A 102 5.58 -7.61 -0.24
N PRO A 103 5.47 -8.70 0.53
CA PRO A 103 6.19 -9.96 0.28
C PRO A 103 5.77 -10.68 -1.01
N ARG A 104 4.67 -10.26 -1.66
CA ARG A 104 4.29 -10.72 -3.00
C ARG A 104 5.24 -10.24 -4.10
N PHE A 105 5.77 -9.03 -3.98
CA PHE A 105 6.70 -8.43 -4.96
C PHE A 105 8.15 -8.50 -4.46
N SER A 106 8.32 -8.47 -3.15
CA SER A 106 9.58 -8.73 -2.48
C SER A 106 9.78 -10.25 -2.43
N ASP A 107 10.25 -10.81 -3.55
CA ASP A 107 10.92 -12.13 -3.63
C ASP A 107 12.24 -12.13 -2.83
N SER A 108 12.23 -11.48 -1.66
CA SER A 108 13.45 -11.05 -1.03
C SER A 108 14.01 -12.19 -0.19
N ASP A 109 14.99 -12.82 -0.81
CA ASP A 109 16.26 -13.24 -0.22
C ASP A 109 16.59 -12.61 1.15
N ARG A 110 16.22 -11.35 1.44
CA ARG A 110 16.36 -10.70 2.76
C ARG A 110 15.78 -11.49 3.94
N TYR A 111 14.68 -12.21 3.78
CA TYR A 111 14.16 -13.06 4.85
C TYR A 111 14.68 -14.50 4.78
N ARG A 112 15.04 -15.01 3.59
CA ARG A 112 15.64 -16.35 3.39
C ARG A 112 17.07 -16.45 3.94
N THR A 113 17.77 -15.32 3.99
CA THR A 113 19.20 -15.19 4.34
C THR A 113 19.45 -14.73 5.77
N ARG A 114 18.43 -14.64 6.62
CA ARG A 114 18.70 -14.46 8.06
C ARG A 114 19.27 -15.78 8.58
N GLU A 115 20.59 -15.90 8.51
CA GLU A 115 21.37 -16.97 9.14
C GLU A 115 21.17 -16.81 10.66
N GLN A 116 20.10 -17.42 11.16
CA GLN A 116 19.77 -17.36 12.57
C GLN A 116 20.69 -18.32 13.30
N ARG A 117 21.68 -17.74 13.96
CA ARG A 117 22.46 -18.45 14.98
C ARG A 117 21.58 -18.64 16.20
N PHE A 118 21.10 -19.85 16.39
CA PHE A 118 20.50 -20.27 17.64
C PHE A 118 21.61 -20.38 18.68
N HIS A 119 21.63 -19.49 19.66
CA HIS A 119 22.67 -19.51 20.70
C HIS A 119 22.63 -20.81 21.54
N TRP A 120 21.51 -21.53 21.52
CA TRP A 120 21.24 -22.69 22.36
C TRP A 120 20.96 -23.98 21.56
N ILE A 121 21.03 -23.96 20.22
CA ILE A 121 20.89 -25.15 19.36
C ILE A 121 22.09 -25.23 18.41
N GLU A 122 22.75 -26.39 18.36
CA GLU A 122 23.69 -26.72 17.29
C GLU A 122 22.95 -27.37 16.14
N LEU A 123 22.88 -26.65 15.02
CA LEU A 123 22.28 -27.18 13.80
C LEU A 123 23.30 -28.03 13.04
N TRP A 124 22.88 -29.20 12.58
CA TRP A 124 23.69 -30.12 11.76
C TRP A 124 23.06 -30.45 10.40
N GLY A 125 21.80 -30.07 10.17
CA GLY A 125 21.13 -30.18 8.88
C GLY A 125 20.19 -29.01 8.62
N SER A 126 20.07 -28.58 7.37
CA SER A 126 19.02 -27.62 6.97
C SER A 126 18.63 -27.82 5.52
N GLU A 127 17.33 -27.74 5.24
CA GLU A 127 16.76 -27.80 3.90
C GLU A 127 15.87 -26.57 3.68
N THR A 128 16.03 -25.93 2.53
CA THR A 128 15.19 -24.80 2.12
C THR A 128 13.94 -25.32 1.45
N LEU A 129 12.80 -24.87 1.96
CA LEU A 129 11.47 -25.22 1.46
C LEU A 129 10.80 -23.98 0.87
N ASN A 130 9.75 -24.20 0.09
CA ASN A 130 8.85 -23.14 -0.37
C ASN A 130 7.42 -23.68 -0.43
N VAL A 131 6.98 -24.23 0.71
CA VAL A 131 5.61 -24.75 0.84
C VAL A 131 4.71 -23.59 1.23
N GLN A 132 3.73 -23.27 0.39
CA GLN A 132 2.77 -22.20 0.62
C GLN A 132 1.43 -22.76 1.04
N ILE A 133 0.97 -22.35 2.22
CA ILE A 133 -0.22 -22.87 2.87
C ILE A 133 -1.25 -21.74 2.94
N PRO A 134 -2.32 -21.80 2.14
CA PRO A 134 -3.41 -20.84 2.21
C PRO A 134 -4.22 -21.05 3.50
N ILE A 135 -4.33 -20.02 4.35
CA ILE A 135 -5.18 -20.04 5.57
C ILE A 135 -6.08 -18.81 5.56
N GLY A 136 -7.40 -18.99 5.42
CA GLY A 136 -8.31 -17.86 5.19
C GLY A 136 -7.87 -16.95 4.04
N ASN A 137 -7.58 -15.68 4.32
CA ASN A 137 -7.02 -14.71 3.37
C ASN A 137 -5.49 -14.59 3.42
N ASP A 138 -4.85 -15.24 4.39
CA ASP A 138 -3.40 -15.20 4.54
C ASP A 138 -2.74 -16.40 3.81
N ILE A 139 -1.44 -16.27 3.59
CA ILE A 139 -0.54 -17.29 3.08
C ILE A 139 0.56 -17.48 4.13
N VAL A 140 0.72 -18.71 4.58
CA VAL A 140 1.87 -19.13 5.39
C VAL A 140 2.87 -19.84 4.49
N CYS A 141 4.09 -19.32 4.37
CA CYS A 141 5.19 -19.92 3.64
C CYS A 141 6.15 -20.60 4.63
N VAL A 142 6.39 -21.88 4.42
CA VAL A 142 7.47 -22.63 5.08
C VAL A 142 8.74 -22.46 4.27
N ASP A 143 9.73 -21.75 4.80
CA ASP A 143 10.93 -21.35 4.06
C ASP A 143 12.12 -22.27 4.30
N ARG A 144 12.23 -22.81 5.51
CA ARG A 144 13.36 -23.65 5.91
C ARG A 144 12.97 -24.55 7.06
N VAL A 145 13.47 -25.77 7.00
CA VAL A 145 13.51 -26.72 8.11
C VAL A 145 14.96 -27.02 8.44
N SER A 146 15.31 -26.99 9.73
CA SER A 146 16.66 -27.28 10.21
C SER A 146 16.59 -28.28 11.35
N THR A 147 17.58 -29.16 11.44
CA THR A 147 17.70 -30.14 12.53
C THR A 147 18.93 -29.83 13.36
N GLY A 148 18.80 -30.01 14.67
CA GLY A 148 19.85 -29.66 15.62
C GLY A 148 19.74 -30.37 16.95
N ILE A 149 20.69 -30.10 17.84
CA ILE A 149 20.71 -30.58 19.22
C ILE A 149 20.71 -29.37 20.16
N ALA A 150 19.84 -29.39 21.17
CA ALA A 150 19.77 -28.33 22.17
C ALA A 150 20.85 -28.45 23.25
N TYR A 151 21.51 -27.34 23.58
CA TYR A 151 22.57 -27.24 24.59
C TYR A 151 22.08 -26.85 26.00
N ASP A 152 20.95 -26.14 26.12
CA ASP A 152 20.42 -25.62 27.40
C ASP A 152 19.26 -26.50 27.94
N GLN A 153 18.33 -25.98 28.77
CA GLN A 153 17.25 -26.59 29.59
C GLN A 153 16.62 -27.95 29.17
N ILE A 154 16.81 -28.40 27.93
CA ILE A 154 16.44 -29.69 27.35
C ILE A 154 17.71 -30.40 26.81
N ARG A 155 18.75 -30.52 27.64
CA ARG A 155 20.11 -30.93 27.24
C ARG A 155 20.11 -32.24 26.45
N GLY A 156 20.54 -32.16 25.18
CA GLY A 156 20.77 -33.33 24.32
C GLY A 156 19.55 -33.80 23.52
N ALA A 157 18.39 -33.15 23.64
CA ALA A 157 17.25 -33.45 22.78
C ALA A 157 17.53 -33.00 21.35
N GLN A 158 17.19 -33.87 20.39
CA GLN A 158 17.20 -33.50 18.98
C GLN A 158 15.94 -32.71 18.67
N LEU A 159 16.11 -31.58 17.97
CA LEU A 159 15.03 -30.68 17.62
C LEU A 159 15.00 -30.44 16.13
N ALA A 160 13.78 -30.34 15.59
CA ALA A 160 13.55 -29.68 14.32
C ALA A 160 13.09 -28.24 14.57
N VAL A 161 13.64 -27.33 13.77
CA VAL A 161 13.33 -25.89 13.77
C VAL A 161 12.76 -25.53 12.42
N VAL A 162 11.54 -24.99 12.42
CA VAL A 162 10.85 -24.57 11.20
C VAL A 162 10.74 -23.06 11.18
N GLN A 163 11.25 -22.46 10.11
CA GLN A 163 11.17 -21.03 9.86
C GLN A 163 10.05 -20.75 8.87
N MET A 164 9.19 -19.81 9.24
CA MET A 164 7.96 -19.53 8.51
C MET A 164 7.73 -18.04 8.34
N ARG A 165 7.01 -17.70 7.28
CA ARG A 165 6.51 -16.34 7.03
C ARG A 165 5.01 -16.36 6.78
N GLY A 166 4.31 -15.36 7.28
CA GLY A 166 2.88 -15.14 7.04
C GLY A 166 2.65 -13.81 6.36
N TYR A 167 1.87 -13.78 5.28
CA TYR A 167 1.45 -12.57 4.59
C TYR A 167 0.05 -12.68 3.98
N ASP A 168 -0.66 -11.56 3.86
CA ASP A 168 -1.99 -11.54 3.26
C ASP A 168 -1.88 -11.81 1.76
N ARG A 169 -2.85 -12.52 1.19
CA ARG A 169 -3.02 -12.61 -0.25
C ARG A 169 -3.01 -11.19 -0.80
N ILE A 170 -3.95 -10.33 -0.47
CA ILE A 170 -4.05 -9.02 -1.12
C ILE A 170 -2.78 -8.17 -0.87
N PRO A 171 -2.17 -7.54 -1.90
CA PRO A 171 -1.01 -6.68 -1.70
C PRO A 171 -1.37 -5.51 -0.77
N GLY A 172 -0.62 -5.35 0.32
CA GLY A 172 -0.94 -4.39 1.38
C GLY A 172 -2.12 -4.80 2.25
N GLY A 173 -2.49 -6.09 2.27
CA GLY A 173 -3.42 -6.67 3.23
C GLY A 173 -2.73 -6.92 4.57
N VAL A 174 -3.50 -6.78 5.65
CA VAL A 174 -2.99 -6.92 7.02
C VAL A 174 -3.08 -8.37 7.44
N VAL A 175 -1.95 -8.93 7.86
CA VAL A 175 -1.86 -10.32 8.31
C VAL A 175 -2.48 -10.47 9.68
N TYR A 176 -3.17 -11.59 9.93
CA TYR A 176 -3.59 -11.90 11.28
C TYR A 176 -2.38 -12.03 12.22
N LYS A 177 -2.28 -11.10 13.19
CA LYS A 177 -1.10 -10.93 14.07
C LYS A 177 -0.65 -12.20 14.79
N ARG A 178 -1.59 -13.08 15.12
CA ARG A 178 -1.32 -14.33 15.85
C ARG A 178 -1.29 -15.57 14.97
N LEU A 179 -1.45 -15.44 13.65
CA LEU A 179 -1.54 -16.56 12.72
C LEU A 179 -0.43 -17.58 12.94
N LEU A 180 0.82 -17.11 12.89
CA LEU A 180 1.95 -18.00 13.07
C LEU A 180 2.07 -18.53 14.50
N GLN A 181 1.69 -17.74 15.52
CA GLN A 181 1.80 -18.17 16.91
C GLN A 181 0.79 -19.29 17.25
N GLU A 182 -0.35 -19.30 16.57
CA GLU A 182 -1.41 -20.29 16.75
C GLU A 182 -1.17 -21.59 15.97
N LEU A 183 -0.21 -21.61 15.05
CA LEU A 183 0.23 -22.85 14.41
C LEU A 183 0.85 -23.80 15.43
N ARG A 184 0.58 -25.08 15.24
CA ARG A 184 1.09 -26.16 16.08
C ARG A 184 2.01 -27.03 15.22
N LEU A 185 3.21 -27.30 15.74
CA LEU A 185 4.16 -28.20 15.10
C LEU A 185 4.26 -29.47 15.95
N GLU A 186 3.91 -30.60 15.33
CA GLU A 186 3.91 -31.93 15.94
C GLU A 186 4.95 -32.82 15.25
N ASN A 187 5.55 -33.73 16.02
CA ASN A 187 6.37 -34.79 15.44
C ASN A 187 5.49 -35.98 15.01
N GLN A 188 6.08 -37.05 14.46
CA GLN A 188 5.33 -38.23 14.02
C GLN A 188 4.55 -38.93 15.13
N ARG A 189 4.91 -38.69 16.40
CA ARG A 189 4.23 -39.24 17.58
C ARG A 189 3.10 -38.34 18.10
N GLY A 190 2.91 -37.15 17.51
CA GLY A 190 1.93 -36.16 17.96
C GLY A 190 2.40 -35.33 19.16
N GLU A 191 3.69 -35.35 19.49
CA GLU A 191 4.25 -34.57 20.60
C GLU A 191 4.60 -33.15 20.13
N VAL A 192 4.46 -32.17 21.03
CA VAL A 192 4.77 -30.76 20.78
C VAL A 192 5.85 -30.27 21.76
N PHE A 193 6.57 -29.21 21.41
CA PHE A 193 7.70 -28.74 22.22
C PHE A 193 7.28 -28.11 23.56
N PHE A 194 6.23 -27.27 23.56
CA PHE A 194 5.74 -26.56 24.76
C PHE A 194 4.49 -27.22 25.35
N GLU A 195 4.44 -28.55 25.36
CA GLU A 195 3.29 -29.30 25.89
C GLU A 195 3.04 -28.97 27.37
N GLY A 196 1.83 -28.52 27.71
CA GLY A 196 1.46 -28.20 29.09
C GLY A 196 2.21 -27.02 29.73
N SER A 197 2.97 -26.24 28.95
CA SER A 197 3.70 -25.08 29.48
C SER A 197 2.76 -23.90 29.78
N GLU A 198 3.18 -22.98 30.66
CA GLU A 198 2.48 -21.70 30.88
C GLU A 198 2.50 -20.79 29.63
N TYR A 199 3.36 -21.10 28.65
CA TYR A 199 3.38 -20.39 27.37
C TYR A 199 2.15 -20.80 26.56
N GLY A 200 1.31 -19.84 26.22
CA GLY A 200 0.07 -20.05 25.46
C GLY A 200 0.24 -20.52 24.01
N TYR A 201 1.43 -20.96 23.61
CA TYR A 201 1.77 -21.46 22.27
C TYR A 201 2.49 -22.80 22.39
N SER A 202 2.06 -23.80 21.60
CA SER A 202 2.56 -25.18 21.75
C SER A 202 3.92 -25.43 21.08
N SER A 203 4.38 -24.56 20.20
CA SER A 203 5.62 -24.76 19.43
C SER A 203 6.33 -23.49 18.97
N CYS A 204 5.64 -22.33 18.94
CA CYS A 204 6.23 -21.05 18.55
C CYS A 204 7.14 -20.51 19.67
N GLY A 205 8.46 -20.46 19.45
CA GLY A 205 9.38 -19.82 20.42
C GLY A 205 9.71 -18.37 20.10
N GLY A 206 9.32 -17.86 18.93
CA GLY A 206 9.50 -16.46 18.58
C GLY A 206 8.67 -16.05 17.36
N CYS A 207 8.08 -14.86 17.42
CA CYS A 207 7.41 -14.23 16.27
C CYS A 207 7.77 -12.75 16.22
N SER A 208 8.16 -12.28 15.04
CA SER A 208 8.44 -10.86 14.79
C SER A 208 7.93 -10.47 13.42
N GLY A 209 7.57 -9.21 13.22
CA GLY A 209 6.99 -8.80 11.95
C GLY A 209 6.63 -7.32 11.88
N THR A 210 6.16 -6.94 10.70
CA THR A 210 5.47 -5.67 10.45
C THR A 210 3.97 -5.95 10.30
N LEU A 211 3.16 -4.92 10.05
CA LEU A 211 1.72 -5.06 9.79
C LEU A 211 1.41 -6.00 8.61
N TRP A 212 2.35 -6.12 7.66
CA TRP A 212 2.15 -6.80 6.39
C TRP A 212 2.80 -8.17 6.31
N VAL A 213 3.79 -8.44 7.17
CA VAL A 213 4.59 -9.67 7.15
C VAL A 213 4.95 -10.05 8.56
N HIS A 214 4.62 -11.28 8.94
CA HIS A 214 5.14 -11.90 10.15
C HIS A 214 6.11 -13.02 9.80
N THR A 215 7.09 -13.22 10.68
CA THR A 215 8.06 -14.30 10.64
C THR A 215 8.02 -15.01 11.99
N ALA A 216 8.07 -16.33 12.00
CA ALA A 216 8.07 -17.10 13.23
C ALA A 216 8.99 -18.32 13.14
N GLU A 217 9.39 -18.77 14.33
CA GLU A 217 10.21 -19.96 14.53
C GLU A 217 9.45 -20.94 15.40
N HIS A 218 9.27 -22.17 14.88
CA HIS A 218 8.65 -23.27 15.60
C HIS A 218 9.67 -24.36 15.89
N TYR A 219 9.54 -24.96 17.07
CA TYR A 219 10.41 -26.03 17.55
C TYR A 219 9.57 -27.27 17.83
N VAL A 220 10.14 -28.44 17.56
CA VAL A 220 9.54 -29.72 17.92
C VAL A 220 10.63 -30.75 18.22
N PRO A 221 10.49 -31.57 19.28
CA PRO A 221 11.41 -32.66 19.53
C PRO A 221 11.26 -33.74 18.46
N ILE A 222 12.41 -34.24 17.97
CA ILE A 222 12.47 -35.31 16.97
C ILE A 222 13.26 -36.51 17.49
N ALA A 223 12.89 -37.69 17.05
CA ALA A 223 13.63 -38.92 17.23
C ALA A 223 14.52 -39.21 16.01
N ALA A 224 15.44 -40.17 16.14
CA ALA A 224 16.39 -40.50 15.08
C ALA A 224 15.74 -41.14 13.83
N ASP A 225 14.54 -41.70 13.99
CA ASP A 225 13.72 -42.36 12.99
C ASP A 225 12.63 -41.47 12.39
N ASP A 226 12.43 -40.25 12.91
CA ASP A 226 11.48 -39.30 12.35
C ASP A 226 11.97 -38.83 10.96
N THR A 227 11.08 -38.89 9.98
CA THR A 227 11.33 -38.48 8.58
C THR A 227 10.55 -37.22 8.18
N TYR A 228 9.54 -36.86 8.95
CA TYR A 228 8.69 -35.69 8.73
C TYR A 228 8.15 -35.16 10.05
N ILE A 229 7.68 -33.92 10.02
CA ILE A 229 6.95 -33.24 11.09
C ILE A 229 5.65 -32.69 10.51
N THR A 230 4.62 -32.56 11.32
CA THR A 230 3.30 -32.11 10.88
C THR A 230 3.04 -30.70 11.39
N LEU A 231 2.80 -29.78 10.46
CA LEU A 231 2.28 -28.46 10.78
C LEU A 231 0.76 -28.49 10.77
N ILE A 232 0.16 -28.04 11.86
CA ILE A 232 -1.28 -28.06 12.09
C ILE A 232 -1.79 -26.64 12.36
N TYR A 233 -2.84 -26.28 11.65
CA TYR A 233 -3.71 -25.14 11.97
C TYR A 233 -5.09 -25.68 12.30
N ASP A 234 -5.66 -25.37 13.46
CA ASP A 234 -6.96 -25.89 13.92
C ASP A 234 -7.89 -24.79 14.49
N ARG A 235 -7.67 -23.54 14.06
CA ARG A 235 -8.35 -22.35 14.58
C ARG A 235 -9.35 -21.76 13.57
N LEU A 236 -10.21 -20.88 14.08
CA LEU A 236 -11.19 -20.13 13.30
C LEU A 236 -12.11 -20.99 12.40
N GLY A 237 -12.33 -22.25 12.76
CA GLY A 237 -13.18 -23.17 12.01
C GLY A 237 -12.52 -23.82 10.81
N GLU A 238 -11.23 -23.56 10.57
CA GLU A 238 -10.42 -24.25 9.56
C GLU A 238 -9.49 -25.25 10.24
N ARG A 239 -9.31 -26.42 9.60
CA ARG A 239 -8.30 -27.40 9.99
C ARG A 239 -7.45 -27.74 8.79
N ILE A 240 -6.15 -27.45 8.87
CA ILE A 240 -5.17 -27.70 7.82
C ILE A 240 -3.99 -28.43 8.45
N GLU A 241 -3.56 -29.50 7.79
CA GLU A 241 -2.43 -30.31 8.22
C GLU A 241 -1.49 -30.48 7.02
N VAL A 242 -0.21 -30.17 7.23
CA VAL A 242 0.82 -30.24 6.19
C VAL A 242 2.03 -30.95 6.74
N GLU A 243 2.40 -32.04 6.08
CA GLU A 243 3.64 -32.77 6.36
C GLU A 243 4.83 -32.04 5.76
N ILE A 244 5.84 -31.81 6.59
CA ILE A 244 7.09 -31.14 6.24
C ILE A 244 8.20 -32.19 6.38
N PRO A 245 8.93 -32.53 5.31
CA PRO A 245 10.03 -33.49 5.39
C PRO A 245 11.17 -32.95 6.25
N LEU A 246 11.83 -33.84 6.98
CA LEU A 246 13.05 -33.50 7.71
C LEU A 246 14.28 -33.69 6.79
N PRO A 247 15.32 -32.85 6.92
CA PRO A 247 16.54 -32.97 6.14
C PRO A 247 17.24 -34.30 6.45
N GLU A 248 17.78 -34.96 5.41
CA GLU A 248 18.57 -36.18 5.59
C GLU A 248 19.76 -35.96 6.52
N ARG A 249 20.01 -36.91 7.43
CA ARG A 249 21.18 -36.90 8.31
C ARG A 249 22.46 -36.96 7.50
N VAL A 250 23.16 -35.84 7.40
CA VAL A 250 24.57 -35.82 6.99
C VAL A 250 25.38 -36.37 8.15
N VAL A 251 25.58 -37.70 8.17
CA VAL A 251 26.52 -38.34 9.09
C VAL A 251 27.91 -37.83 8.71
N GLN A 252 28.50 -36.98 9.54
CA GLN A 252 29.93 -36.68 9.43
C GLN A 252 30.69 -37.98 9.75
N THR A 253 31.17 -38.66 8.70
CA THR A 253 32.19 -39.72 8.77
C THR A 253 33.52 -39.21 9.31
#